data_AF-A0A4V5TRK5-F1
#
_entry.id   AF-A0A4V5TRK5-F1
#
_cell.length_a   1.000
_cell.length_b   1.000
_cell.length_c   1.000
_cell.angle_alpha   90.00
_cell.angle_beta   90.00
_cell.angle_gamma   90.00
#
_symmetry.space_group_name_H-M   'P 1'
#
loop_
_entity.id
_entity.type
_entity.pdbx_description
1 polymer ?
#
loop_
_entity_poly.entity_id
_entity_poly.type
_entity_poly.pdbx_seq_one_letter_code
_entity_poly.pdbx_strand_id
1 'polypeptide(L)' 'HFSVQKAWKDKFFNETILNHSKAIAFLLEEGEILNYLQQSNTKESVKFFDDYEQALVWLNGYPI' A
#
# COMPACT_ATOMS: atom_id res chain seq x y z
N HIS A 1 17.00 1.05 -17.74
CA HIS A 1 16.63 2.07 -16.75
C HIS A 1 15.97 1.34 -15.58
N PHE A 2 16.67 1.20 -14.46
CA PHE A 2 16.15 0.56 -13.24
C PHE A 2 15.28 1.59 -12.53
N SER A 3 13.98 1.64 -12.84
CA SER A 3 13.06 2.51 -12.11
C SER A 3 12.83 1.89 -10.74
N VAL A 4 13.11 2.65 -9.69
CA VAL A 4 12.86 2.31 -8.27
C VAL A 4 11.44 1.75 -8.11
N GLN A 5 10.47 2.28 -8.87
CA GLN A 5 9.11 1.77 -8.99
C GLN A 5 9.00 0.25 -9.23
N LYS A 6 9.82 -0.33 -10.11
CA LYS A 6 9.79 -1.77 -10.41
C LYS A 6 10.30 -2.62 -9.24
N ALA A 7 11.38 -2.18 -8.58
CA ALA A 7 11.95 -2.91 -7.45
C ALA A 7 11.03 -2.92 -6.22
N TRP A 8 10.31 -1.81 -5.97
CA TRP A 8 9.33 -1.72 -4.90
C TRP A 8 8.08 -2.55 -5.20
N LYS A 9 7.59 -2.50 -6.45
CA LYS A 9 6.49 -3.34 -6.92
C LYS A 9 6.80 -4.83 -6.72
N ASP A 10 7.94 -5.30 -7.20
CA ASP A 10 8.27 -6.73 -7.13
C ASP A 10 8.52 -7.22 -5.69
N LYS A 11 8.99 -6.36 -4.78
CA LYS A 11 9.24 -6.73 -3.36
C LYS A 11 8.02 -6.64 -2.45
N PHE A 12 7.29 -5.53 -2.48
CA PHE A 12 6.20 -5.27 -1.54
C PHE A 12 4.83 -5.70 -2.09
N PHE A 13 4.70 -5.78 -3.41
CA PHE A 13 3.49 -6.20 -4.10
C PHE A 13 3.61 -7.61 -4.66
N ASN A 14 4.44 -8.44 -4.02
CA ASN A 14 4.45 -9.87 -4.30
C ASN A 14 3.04 -10.40 -4.16
N GLU A 15 2.50 -10.98 -5.24
CA GLU A 15 1.11 -11.45 -5.31
C GLU A 15 0.77 -12.41 -4.17
N THR A 16 1.76 -13.17 -3.68
CA THR A 16 1.61 -14.06 -2.52
C THR A 16 1.21 -13.28 -1.28
N ILE A 17 1.93 -12.22 -0.93
CA ILE A 17 1.64 -11.42 0.28
C ILE A 17 0.28 -10.74 0.12
N LEU A 18 0.02 -10.17 -1.06
CA LEU A 18 -1.23 -9.45 -1.32
C LEU A 18 -2.46 -10.37 -1.33
N ASN A 19 -2.34 -11.62 -1.80
CA ASN A 19 -3.47 -12.54 -1.94
C ASN A 19 -3.73 -13.34 -0.65
N HIS A 20 -2.75 -13.45 0.25
CA HIS A 20 -2.89 -14.13 1.54
C HIS A 20 -3.10 -13.17 2.72
N SER A 21 -3.11 -11.86 2.48
CA SER A 21 -3.43 -10.85 3.49
C SER A 21 -4.87 -10.39 3.39
N LYS A 22 -5.53 -10.19 4.53
CA LYS A 22 -6.89 -9.63 4.58
C LYS A 22 -6.92 -8.14 4.26
N ALA A 23 -5.98 -7.40 4.83
CA ALA A 23 -5.79 -5.97 4.58
C ALA A 23 -4.31 -5.61 4.78
N ILE A 24 -3.84 -4.61 4.03
CA ILE A 24 -2.48 -4.08 4.13
C ILE A 24 -2.55 -2.55 4.11
N ALA A 25 -1.97 -1.90 5.12
CA ALA A 25 -1.72 -0.47 5.10
C ALA A 25 -0.22 -0.21 4.93
N PHE A 26 0.14 0.58 3.93
CA PHE A 26 1.50 1.08 3.76
C PHE A 26 1.57 2.51 4.27
N LEU A 27 2.43 2.75 5.27
CA LEU A 27 2.75 4.08 5.76
C LEU A 27 4.04 4.56 5.10
N LEU A 28 3.98 5.68 4.39
CA LEU A 28 5.06 6.24 3.58
C LEU A 28 5.23 7.73 3.89
N GLU A 29 6.36 8.31 3.54
CA GLU A 29 6.49 9.78 3.57
C GLU A 29 5.61 10.43 2.49
N GLU A 30 5.14 11.64 2.76
CA GLU A 30 4.42 12.44 1.77
C GLU A 30 5.31 12.68 0.54
N GLY A 31 4.75 12.51 -0.65
CA GLY A 31 5.47 12.77 -1.90
C GLY A 31 4.82 12.16 -3.13
N GLU A 32 5.47 12.35 -4.27
CA GLU A 32 4.96 11.88 -5.58
C GLU A 32 4.71 10.37 -5.62
N ILE A 33 5.51 9.60 -4.88
CA ILE A 33 5.37 8.15 -4.83
C ILE A 33 4.06 7.73 -4.14
N LEU A 34 3.66 8.42 -3.06
CA LEU A 34 2.40 8.15 -2.36
C LEU A 34 1.22 8.38 -3.31
N ASN A 35 1.20 9.53 -3.98
CA ASN A 35 0.15 9.88 -4.94
C ASN A 35 0.08 8.86 -6.08
N TYR A 36 1.22 8.48 -6.65
CA TYR A 36 1.29 7.46 -7.68
C TYR A 36 0.74 6.11 -7.21
N LEU A 37 1.12 5.66 -6.01
CA LEU A 37 0.65 4.39 -5.45
C LEU A 37 -0.85 4.41 -5.14
N GLN A 38 -1.37 5.51 -4.60
CA GLN A 38 -2.81 5.67 -4.38
C GLN A 38 -3.61 5.63 -5.70
N GLN A 39 -3.13 6.29 -6.76
CA GLN A 39 -3.79 6.32 -8.07
C GLN A 39 -3.69 4.99 -8.83
N SER A 40 -2.58 4.27 -8.68
CA SER A 40 -2.33 2.99 -9.37
C SER A 40 -2.86 1.77 -8.61
N ASN A 41 -3.33 1.95 -7.38
CA ASN A 41 -3.86 0.87 -6.56
C ASN A 41 -5.17 0.33 -7.12
N THR A 42 -5.23 -0.96 -7.39
CA THR A 42 -6.42 -1.66 -7.88
C THR A 42 -7.04 -2.58 -6.83
N LYS A 43 -6.45 -2.69 -5.64
CA LYS A 43 -6.90 -3.58 -4.56
C LYS A 43 -7.45 -2.79 -3.39
N GLU A 44 -8.74 -2.94 -3.10
CA GLU A 44 -9.39 -2.28 -1.96
C GLU A 44 -8.83 -2.74 -0.60
N SER A 45 -8.27 -3.95 -0.53
CA SER A 45 -7.59 -4.49 0.64
C SER A 45 -6.19 -3.90 0.87
N VAL A 46 -5.72 -3.03 -0.01
CA VAL A 46 -4.42 -2.35 0.13
C VAL A 46 -4.68 -0.85 0.14
N LYS A 47 -4.07 -0.13 1.09
CA LYS A 47 -4.19 1.33 1.13
C LYS A 47 -2.89 1.98 1.58
N PHE A 48 -2.61 3.18 1.06
CA PHE A 48 -1.38 3.93 1.30
C PHE A 48 -1.70 5.21 2.05
N PHE A 49 -0.89 5.49 3.07
CA PHE A 49 -1.07 6.59 4.00
C PHE A 49 0.27 7.29 4.22
N ASP A 50 0.23 8.57 4.53
CA ASP A 50 1.30 9.35 5.17
C ASP A 50 1.03 9.58 6.66
N ASP A 51 -0.23 9.50 7.07
CA ASP A 51 -0.65 9.62 8.46
C ASP A 51 -0.83 8.26 9.15
N TYR A 52 -0.11 8.07 10.26
CA TYR A 52 -0.14 6.83 11.04
C TYR A 52 -1.52 6.56 11.66
N GLU A 53 -2.18 7.57 12.20
CA GLU A 53 -3.45 7.39 12.91
C GLU A 53 -4.55 6.95 11.94
N GLN A 54 -4.62 7.56 10.76
CA GLN A 54 -5.52 7.17 9.69
C GLN A 54 -5.27 5.74 9.21
N ALA A 55 -4.00 5.34 9.06
CA ALA A 55 -3.64 3.97 8.68
C ALA A 55 -4.14 2.96 9.73
N LEU A 56 -3.94 3.26 11.01
CA LEU A 56 -4.35 2.41 12.12
C LEU A 56 -5.88 2.29 12.23
N VAL A 57 -6.59 3.41 12.12
CA VAL A 57 -8.06 3.45 12.16
C VAL A 57 -8.64 2.64 10.99
N TRP A 58 -8.10 2.80 9.79
CA TRP A 58 -8.56 2.06 8.62
C TRP A 58 -8.34 0.54 8.77
N LEU A 59 -7.18 0.13 9.26
CA LEU A 59 -6.87 -1.28 9.54
C LEU A 59 -7.82 -1.89 10.58
N ASN A 60 -8.07 -1.18 11.69
CA ASN A 60 -8.97 -1.65 12.75
C ASN A 60 -10.44 -1.71 12.32
N GLY A 61 -10.84 -0.85 11.39
CA GLY A 61 -12.20 -0.84 10.81
C GLY A 61 -12.38 -1.78 9.63
N TYR A 62 -11.32 -2.46 9.17
CA TYR A 62 -11.41 -3.32 8.00
C TYR A 62 -12.26 -4.56 8.32
N PRO A 63 -13.29 -4.86 7.51
CA PRO A 63 -14.20 -5.98 7.77
C PRO A 63 -13.45 -7.32 7.79
N ILE A 64 -13.75 -8.16 8.79
CA ILE A 64 -13.11 -9.46 9.04
C ILE A 64 -13.57 -10.53 8.06
#